data_AF-A0A966TRT7-F1
#
_entry.id   AF-A0A966TRT7-F1
#
_cell.length_a   1.000
_cell.length_b   1.000
_cell.length_c   1.000
_cell.angle_alpha   90.00
_cell.angle_beta   90.00
_cell.angle_gamma   90.00
#
_symmetry.space_group_name_H-M   'P 1'
#
loop_
_entity.id
_entity.type
_entity.pdbx_description
1 polymer ?
#
loop_
_entity_poly.entity_id
_entity_poly.type
_entity_poly.pdbx_seq_one_letter_code
_entity_poly.pdbx_strand_id
1 'polypeptide(L)' 'MTRQDDLPLTSSHLGTYRARVGNGRVQELLAFEQDCDPSPIGPGILDVQDGPMRVDAPMVRESWLTGGPGTR' A
#
# COMPACT_ATOMS: atom_id res chain seq x y z
N MET A 1 0.89 -2.42 -27.28
CA MET A 1 1.71 -2.42 -26.04
C MET A 1 1.49 -1.10 -25.35
N THR A 2 1.17 -1.11 -24.06
CA THR A 2 1.05 0.10 -23.23
C THR A 2 2.45 0.60 -22.86
N ARG A 3 2.77 1.87 -23.09
CA ARG A 3 4.06 2.43 -22.63
C ARG A 3 3.98 2.73 -21.13
N GLN A 4 5.12 2.75 -20.46
CA GLN A 4 5.17 2.99 -19.01
C GLN A 4 4.55 4.35 -18.64
N ASP A 5 4.82 5.39 -19.40
CA ASP A 5 4.35 6.76 -19.14
C ASP A 5 2.82 6.91 -19.28
N ASP A 6 2.17 5.93 -19.93
CA ASP A 6 0.71 5.86 -20.07
C ASP A 6 0.04 5.21 -18.84
N LEU A 7 0.83 4.66 -17.89
CA LEU A 7 0.31 4.07 -16.66
C LEU A 7 -0.06 5.14 -15.62
N PRO A 8 -1.04 4.86 -14.74
CA PRO A 8 -1.41 5.73 -13.64
C PRO A 8 -0.20 6.13 -12.79
N LEU A 9 -0.11 7.42 -12.47
CA LEU A 9 0.90 7.96 -11.59
C LEU A 9 0.42 7.93 -10.14
N THR A 10 1.29 7.57 -9.21
CA THR A 10 1.05 7.66 -7.77
C THR A 10 2.30 8.13 -7.04
N SER A 11 2.14 8.56 -5.79
CA SER A 11 3.24 9.03 -4.94
C SER A 11 3.07 8.50 -3.52
N SER A 12 4.20 8.32 -2.83
CA SER A 12 4.27 7.97 -1.40
C SER A 12 5.49 8.64 -0.77
N HIS A 13 5.71 8.41 0.53
CA HIS A 13 6.94 8.84 1.19
C HIS A 13 8.22 8.19 0.62
N LEU A 14 8.12 7.11 -0.14
CA LEU A 14 9.27 6.39 -0.71
C LEU A 14 9.58 6.74 -2.16
N GLY A 15 8.75 7.57 -2.81
CA GLY A 15 8.98 8.02 -4.17
C GLY A 15 7.70 8.24 -4.99
N THR A 16 7.91 8.48 -6.28
CA THR A 16 6.84 8.58 -7.29
C THR A 16 6.94 7.37 -8.21
N TYR A 17 5.80 6.80 -8.60
CA TYR A 17 5.76 5.55 -9.36
C TYR A 17 4.69 5.56 -10.44
N ARG A 18 4.94 4.78 -11.49
CA ARG A 18 3.90 4.31 -12.41
C ARG A 18 3.34 2.99 -11.90
N ALA A 19 2.04 2.94 -11.65
CA ALA A 19 1.37 1.76 -11.13
C ALA A 19 0.89 0.87 -12.28
N ARG A 20 1.44 -0.35 -12.38
CA ARG A 20 0.86 -1.38 -13.24
C ARG A 20 -0.33 -2.00 -12.50
N VAL A 21 -1.52 -1.86 -13.07
CA VAL A 21 -2.77 -2.36 -12.47
C VAL A 21 -3.31 -3.53 -13.28
N GLY A 22 -3.72 -4.59 -12.61
CA GLY A 22 -4.37 -5.76 -13.20
C GLY A 22 -5.26 -6.44 -12.18
N ASN A 23 -6.36 -7.06 -12.62
CA ASN A 23 -7.32 -7.76 -11.74
C ASN A 23 -7.78 -6.92 -10.53
N GLY A 24 -7.94 -5.61 -10.73
CA GLY A 24 -8.35 -4.66 -9.68
C GLY A 24 -7.28 -4.32 -8.64
N ARG A 25 -6.01 -4.69 -8.87
CA ARG A 25 -4.91 -4.52 -7.92
C ARG A 25 -3.66 -3.92 -8.55
N VAL A 26 -2.82 -3.29 -7.74
CA VAL A 26 -1.48 -2.86 -8.18
C VAL A 26 -0.56 -4.08 -8.15
N GLN A 27 0.02 -4.41 -9.30
CA GLN A 27 0.88 -5.57 -9.48
C GLN A 27 2.37 -5.19 -9.45
N GLU A 28 2.69 -3.94 -9.77
CA GLU A 28 4.07 -3.44 -9.87
C GLU A 28 4.09 -1.92 -9.68
N LEU A 29 5.12 -1.42 -9.00
CA LEU A 29 5.47 0.00 -8.91
C LEU A 29 6.74 0.24 -9.71
N LEU A 30 6.61 0.80 -10.90
CA LEU A 30 7.75 1.15 -11.75
C LEU A 30 8.27 2.53 -11.34
N ALA A 31 9.59 2.68 -11.34
CA ALA A 31 10.24 3.97 -11.06
C ALA A 31 9.72 5.04 -12.02
N PHE A 32 9.41 6.22 -11.48
CA PHE A 32 9.04 7.37 -12.30
C PHE A 32 10.18 7.77 -13.23
N GLU A 33 9.85 8.20 -14.44
CA GLU A 33 10.84 8.38 -15.52
C GLU A 33 11.90 9.46 -15.20
N GLN A 34 11.58 10.38 -14.29
CA GLN A 34 12.45 11.48 -13.86
C GLN A 34 13.15 11.20 -12.52
N ASP A 35 12.89 10.05 -11.89
CA ASP A 35 13.59 9.62 -10.69
C ASP A 35 14.85 8.83 -11.08
N CYS A 36 16.02 9.43 -10.85
CA CYS A 36 17.31 8.81 -11.19
C CYS A 36 17.87 7.88 -10.10
N ASP A 37 17.26 7.84 -8.91
CA ASP A 37 17.71 7.03 -7.78
C ASP A 37 16.51 6.50 -6.97
N PRO A 38 15.65 5.66 -7.59
CA PRO A 38 14.44 5.17 -6.95
C PRO A 38 14.79 4.32 -5.73
N SER A 39 14.07 4.57 -4.63
CA SER A 39 14.32 3.88 -3.36
C SER A 39 14.16 2.35 -3.49
N PRO A 40 15.15 1.54 -3.05
CA PRO A 40 15.08 0.08 -3.16
C PRO A 40 13.99 -0.54 -2.27
N ILE A 41 13.46 0.20 -1.29
CA ILE A 41 12.36 -0.27 -0.42
C ILE A 41 10.97 0.06 -0.97
N GLY A 42 10.87 0.88 -2.04
CA GLY A 42 9.60 1.24 -2.68
C GLY A 42 8.73 0.05 -3.07
N PRO A 43 9.27 -1.01 -3.70
CA PRO A 43 8.48 -2.19 -4.06
C PRO A 43 7.79 -2.89 -2.88
N GLY A 44 8.35 -2.79 -1.66
CA GLY A 44 7.77 -3.38 -0.45
C GLY A 44 6.40 -2.79 -0.05
N ILE A 45 6.00 -1.66 -0.64
CA ILE A 45 4.65 -1.09 -0.49
C ILE A 45 3.58 -2.10 -0.96
N LEU A 46 3.88 -2.92 -1.99
CA LEU A 46 2.93 -3.91 -2.50
C LEU A 46 2.71 -5.06 -1.51
N ASP A 47 3.77 -5.51 -0.85
CA ASP A 47 3.71 -6.62 0.12
C ASP A 47 2.87 -6.27 1.34
N VAL A 48 2.87 -5.00 1.78
CA VAL A 48 2.11 -4.56 2.96
C VAL A 48 0.65 -4.23 2.65
N GLN A 49 0.28 -4.07 1.37
CA GLN A 49 -1.11 -3.78 0.99
C GLN A 49 -2.05 -4.92 1.43
N ASP A 50 -1.61 -6.16 1.25
CA ASP A 50 -2.35 -7.38 1.55
C ASP A 50 -1.56 -8.35 2.44
N GLY A 51 -0.59 -7.82 3.19
CA GLY A 51 0.22 -8.62 4.10
C GLY A 51 -0.63 -9.29 5.20
N PRO A 52 -0.12 -10.36 5.83
CA PRO A 52 -0.87 -11.16 6.82
C PRO A 52 -1.25 -10.38 8.09
N MET A 53 -0.67 -9.19 8.30
CA MET A 53 -0.97 -8.30 9.43
C MET A 53 -1.91 -7.15 9.06
N ARG A 54 -2.50 -7.16 7.86
CA ARG A 54 -3.48 -6.15 7.45
C ARG A 54 -4.73 -6.29 8.32
N VAL A 55 -5.15 -5.20 8.95
CA VAL A 55 -6.42 -5.14 9.68
C VAL A 55 -7.56 -5.26 8.66
N ASP A 56 -8.31 -6.35 8.75
CA ASP A 56 -9.39 -6.74 7.81
C ASP A 56 -10.79 -6.35 8.31
N ALA A 57 -10.94 -6.13 9.62
CA ALA A 57 -12.18 -5.74 10.25
C ALA A 57 -11.96 -4.74 11.40
N PRO A 58 -12.97 -3.91 11.72
CA PRO A 58 -13.00 -3.17 12.98
C PRO A 58 -12.99 -4.13 14.17
N MET A 59 -12.23 -3.80 15.21
CA MET A 59 -12.12 -4.60 16.43
C MET A 59 -12.36 -3.72 17.66
N VAL A 60 -12.92 -4.31 18.71
CA VAL A 60 -13.10 -3.67 20.03
C VAL A 60 -12.42 -4.54 21.08
N ARG A 61 -11.63 -3.92 21.97
CA ARG A 61 -11.02 -4.64 23.10
C ARG A 61 -12.12 -5.28 23.96
N GLU A 62 -11.97 -6.55 24.30
CA GLU A 62 -13.01 -7.34 24.99
C GLU A 62 -13.56 -6.63 26.24
N SER A 63 -12.71 -6.17 27.15
CA SER A 63 -13.19 -5.50 28.37
C SER A 63 -13.91 -4.19 28.11
N TRP A 64 -13.58 -3.48 27.02
CA TRP A 64 -14.38 -2.33 26.59
C TRP A 64 -15.75 -2.76 26.07
N LEU A 65 -15.79 -3.81 25.22
CA LEU A 65 -17.04 -4.31 24.63
C LEU A 65 -18.01 -4.82 25.70
N THR A 66 -17.50 -5.50 26.72
CA THR A 66 -18.32 -6.13 27.76
C THR A 66 -18.56 -5.23 28.98
N GLY A 67 -17.64 -4.32 29.29
CA GLY A 67 -17.65 -3.55 30.54
C GLY A 67 -17.56 -2.03 30.40
N GLY A 68 -17.29 -1.50 29.20
CA GLY A 68 -17.21 -0.07 28.94
C GLY A 68 -15.87 0.59 29.29
N PRO A 69 -15.82 1.94 29.34
CA PRO A 69 -14.58 2.68 29.59
C PRO A 69 -13.94 2.39 30.95
N GLY A 70 -12.65 2.11 30.98
CA GLY A 70 -11.86 1.96 32.21
C GLY A 70 -11.87 0.56 32.84
N THR A 71 -12.61 -0.40 32.27
CA THR A 71 -12.55 -1.80 32.71
C THR A 71 -11.22 -2.44 32.32
N ARG A 72 -10.63 -3.24 33.21
CA ARG A 72 -9.37 -3.94 32.92
C ARG A 72 -9.65 -5.09 31.95
#